data_AF-A0A967A7P3-F1
#
_entry.id   AF-A0A967A7P3-F1
#
_cell.length_a   1.000
_cell.length_b   1.000
_cell.length_c   1.000
_cell.angle_alpha   90.00
_cell.angle_beta   90.00
_cell.angle_gamma   90.00
#
_symmetry.space_group_name_H-M   'P 1'
#
loop_
_entity.id
_entity.type
_entity.pdbx_description
1 polymer ?
#
loop_
_entity_poly.entity_id
_entity_poly.type
_entity_poly.pdbx_seq_one_letter_code
_entity_poly.pdbx_strand_id
1 'polypeptide(L)'
;MFRLTTQENYEVITNCDHLHGLKFAKSLPYAFTEHGSIMAATALNSPKAVSMRVLVLRAFVQMREQIAANAAILKRLAKNDRTLFEHDSSLLDRYGKLLPLLQPPDVPKRKIGFLSKGKS
;
A
#
# COMPACT_ATOMS: atom_id res chain seq x y z
N MET A 1 5.35 -4.82 26.09
CA MET A 1 5.23 -3.34 26.02
C MET A 1 6.14 -2.84 24.91
N PHE A 2 5.80 -1.72 24.29
CA PHE A 2 6.63 -1.03 23.30
C PHE A 2 6.60 0.48 23.55
N ARG A 3 7.64 1.19 23.10
CA ARG A 3 7.73 2.64 23.28
C ARG A 3 7.01 3.34 22.13
N LEU A 4 6.15 4.31 22.44
CA LEU A 4 5.47 5.10 21.40
C LEU A 4 6.46 5.95 20.62
N THR A 5 6.13 6.21 19.36
CA THR A 5 6.76 7.24 18.54
C THR A 5 6.29 8.63 18.97
N THR A 6 7.00 9.67 18.52
CA THR A 6 6.60 11.07 18.77
C THR A 6 5.23 11.40 18.17
N GLN A 7 4.94 10.86 16.99
CA GLN A 7 3.66 11.04 16.30
C GLN A 7 2.51 10.38 17.06
N GLU A 8 2.66 9.10 17.44
CA GLU A 8 1.65 8.37 18.21
C GLU A 8 1.40 9.03 19.58
N ASN A 9 2.46 9.50 20.25
CA ASN A 9 2.32 10.19 21.53
C ASN A 9 1.52 11.49 21.39
N TYR A 10 1.76 12.27 20.32
CA TYR A 10 1.00 13.49 20.05
C TYR A 10 -0.48 13.20 19.78
N GLU A 11 -0.77 12.18 18.99
CA GLU A 11 -2.14 11.74 18.69
C GLU A 11 -2.88 11.31 19.97
N VAL A 12 -2.25 10.50 20.81
CA VAL A 12 -2.83 10.04 22.08
C VAL A 12 -3.13 11.22 23.01
N ILE A 13 -2.22 12.19 23.14
CA ILE A 13 -2.45 13.39 23.97
C ILE A 13 -3.60 14.23 23.42
N THR A 14 -3.73 14.33 22.09
CA THR A 14 -4.78 15.11 21.43
C THR A 14 -6.15 14.45 21.59
N ASN A 15 -6.21 13.12 21.53
CA ASN A 15 -7.45 12.36 21.65
C ASN A 15 -7.89 12.13 23.10
N CYS A 16 -7.01 12.35 24.08
CA CYS A 16 -7.27 12.06 25.49
C CYS A 16 -7.00 13.30 26.37
N ASP A 17 -8.07 14.01 26.72
CA ASP A 17 -8.03 15.25 27.51
C ASP A 17 -7.43 15.10 28.91
N HIS A 18 -7.25 13.89 29.43
CA HIS A 18 -6.66 13.67 30.75
C HIS A 18 -5.12 13.51 30.72
N LEU A 19 -4.50 13.46 29.53
CA LEU A 19 -3.09 13.10 29.37
C LEU A 19 -2.14 14.31 29.25
N HIS A 20 -2.55 15.48 29.75
CA HIS A 20 -1.77 16.73 29.68
C HIS A 20 -0.34 16.61 30.24
N GLY A 21 -0.11 15.77 31.25
CA GLY A 21 1.24 15.54 31.83
C GLY A 21 2.21 14.84 30.87
N LEU A 22 1.72 14.07 29.90
CA LEU A 22 2.55 13.40 28.90
C LEU A 22 3.08 14.35 27.84
N LYS A 23 2.48 15.55 27.70
CA LYS A 23 2.93 16.60 26.76
C LYS A 23 4.34 17.12 27.07
N PHE A 24 4.70 17.14 28.35
CA PHE A 24 5.99 17.67 28.83
C PHE A 24 6.93 16.57 29.34
N ALA A 25 6.59 15.30 29.10
CA ALA A 25 7.41 14.19 29.54
C ALA A 25 8.75 14.18 28.78
N LYS A 26 9.87 14.07 29.52
CA LYS A 26 11.22 13.96 28.94
C LYS A 26 11.45 12.66 28.14
N SER A 27 10.65 11.64 28.39
CA SER A 27 10.70 10.34 27.71
C SER A 27 9.35 9.97 27.13
N LEU A 28 9.36 9.25 26.00
CA LEU A 28 8.14 8.76 25.38
C LEU A 28 7.57 7.60 26.20
N PRO A 29 6.24 7.55 26.39
CA PRO A 29 5.61 6.53 27.21
C PRO A 29 5.70 5.16 26.56
N TYR A 30 5.57 4.12 27.39
CA TYR A 30 5.41 2.74 26.95
C TYR A 30 3.93 2.38 26.87
N ALA A 31 3.55 1.73 25.79
CA ALA A 31 2.22 1.16 25.59
C ALA A 31 2.24 -0.36 25.76
N PHE A 32 1.10 -0.92 26.16
CA PHE A 32 0.94 -2.36 26.23
C PHE A 32 0.93 -2.98 24.83
N THR A 33 1.54 -4.16 24.73
CA THR A 33 1.35 -5.05 23.58
C THR A 33 0.02 -5.81 23.73
N GLU A 34 -0.44 -6.53 22.71
CA GLU A 34 -1.72 -7.28 22.73
C GLU A 34 -1.98 -8.06 24.03
N HIS A 35 -1.00 -8.84 24.47
CA HIS A 35 -1.10 -9.61 25.70
C HIS A 35 -1.21 -8.72 26.96
N GLY A 36 -0.52 -7.58 26.95
CA GLY A 36 -0.55 -6.61 28.05
C GLY A 36 -1.88 -5.84 28.13
N SER A 37 -2.52 -5.55 27.00
CA SER A 37 -3.84 -4.91 27.00
C SER A 37 -4.91 -5.87 27.52
N ILE A 38 -4.81 -7.16 27.18
CA ILE A 38 -5.69 -8.21 27.73
C ILE A 38 -5.51 -8.30 29.26
N MET A 39 -4.28 -8.36 29.76
CA MET A 39 -4.03 -8.38 31.21
C MET A 39 -4.57 -7.14 31.92
N ALA A 40 -4.33 -5.94 31.37
CA ALA A 40 -4.88 -4.70 31.92
C ALA A 40 -6.42 -4.71 31.91
N ALA A 41 -7.04 -5.27 30.87
CA ALA A 41 -8.48 -5.40 30.79
C ALA A 41 -9.02 -6.33 31.89
N THR A 42 -8.29 -7.35 32.34
CA THR A 42 -8.71 -8.21 33.47
C THR A 42 -8.71 -7.49 34.83
N ALA A 43 -7.89 -6.45 35.00
CA ALA A 43 -7.82 -5.68 36.25
C ALA A 43 -9.08 -4.86 36.52
N LEU A 44 -9.77 -4.41 35.47
CA LEU A 44 -11.14 -3.91 35.61
C LEU A 44 -12.00 -5.13 35.98
N ASN A 45 -12.91 -5.06 36.96
CA ASN A 45 -13.77 -6.21 37.31
C ASN A 45 -15.24 -5.83 37.56
N SER A 46 -15.66 -4.64 37.11
CA SER A 46 -17.08 -4.29 37.15
C SER A 46 -17.86 -5.09 36.09
N PRO A 47 -19.13 -5.43 36.33
CA PRO A 47 -19.97 -6.13 35.36
C PRO A 47 -20.02 -5.44 33.99
N LYS A 48 -20.08 -4.10 33.99
CA LYS A 48 -20.03 -3.26 32.77
C LYS A 48 -18.68 -3.37 32.05
N ALA A 49 -17.58 -3.40 32.79
CA ALA A 49 -16.27 -3.58 32.18
C ALA A 49 -16.15 -4.98 31.58
N VAL A 50 -16.64 -6.04 32.25
CA VAL A 50 -16.57 -7.43 31.73
C VAL A 50 -17.32 -7.55 30.40
N SER A 51 -18.55 -7.03 30.33
CA SER A 51 -19.34 -7.09 29.09
C SER A 51 -18.67 -6.37 27.92
N MET A 52 -18.05 -5.21 28.18
CA MET A 52 -17.37 -4.44 27.15
C MET A 52 -16.15 -5.16 26.56
N ARG A 53 -15.30 -5.80 27.39
CA ARG A 53 -14.12 -6.55 26.86
C ARG A 53 -14.53 -7.75 26.04
N VAL A 54 -15.58 -8.47 26.45
CA VAL A 54 -16.13 -9.58 25.65
C VAL A 54 -16.61 -9.07 24.29
N LEU A 55 -17.30 -7.92 24.24
CA LEU A 55 -17.74 -7.30 22.99
C LEU A 55 -16.55 -6.95 22.09
N VAL A 56 -15.54 -6.28 22.64
CA VAL A 56 -14.33 -5.87 21.90
C VAL A 56 -13.58 -7.08 21.36
N LEU A 57 -13.36 -8.11 22.18
CA LEU A 57 -12.69 -9.33 21.73
C LEU A 57 -13.46 -10.04 20.62
N ARG A 58 -14.80 -10.14 20.72
CA ARG A 58 -15.64 -10.72 19.66
C ARG A 58 -15.48 -9.96 18.34
N ALA A 59 -15.45 -8.62 18.38
CA ALA A 59 -15.24 -7.81 17.19
C ALA A 59 -13.86 -8.08 16.56
N PHE A 60 -12.79 -8.17 17.37
CA PHE A 60 -11.46 -8.48 16.88
C PHE A 60 -11.37 -9.88 16.25
N VAL A 61 -11.99 -10.89 16.86
CA VAL A 61 -12.02 -12.26 16.30
C VAL A 61 -12.74 -12.26 14.95
N GLN A 62 -13.92 -11.66 14.86
CA GLN A 62 -14.67 -11.57 13.60
C GLN A 62 -13.88 -10.84 12.51
N MET A 63 -13.21 -9.74 12.85
CA MET A 63 -12.37 -8.99 11.90
C MET A 63 -11.22 -9.86 11.37
N ARG A 64 -10.55 -10.62 12.23
CA ARG A 64 -9.47 -11.54 11.84
C ARG A 64 -9.99 -12.68 10.98
N GLU A 65 -11.14 -13.24 11.30
CA GLU A 65 -11.79 -14.30 10.52
C GLU A 65 -12.14 -13.81 9.11
N GLN A 66 -12.68 -12.60 8.97
CA GLN A 66 -12.99 -12.02 7.66
C GLN A 66 -11.72 -11.77 6.82
N ILE A 67 -10.66 -11.26 7.43
CA ILE A 67 -9.38 -11.07 6.75
C ILE A 67 -8.80 -12.42 6.32
N ALA A 68 -8.84 -13.43 7.21
CA ALA A 68 -8.36 -14.77 6.91
C ALA A 68 -9.18 -15.45 5.80
N ALA A 69 -10.51 -15.33 5.84
CA ALA A 69 -11.40 -15.83 4.78
C ALA A 69 -11.08 -15.19 3.43
N ASN A 70 -10.72 -13.90 3.43
CA ASN A 70 -10.38 -13.16 2.23
C ASN A 70 -8.92 -13.30 1.78
N ALA A 71 -8.07 -14.01 2.52
CA ALA A 71 -6.65 -14.18 2.17
C ALA A 71 -6.47 -14.85 0.80
N ALA A 72 -7.32 -15.83 0.46
CA ALA A 72 -7.32 -16.47 -0.85
C ALA A 72 -7.74 -15.49 -1.97
N ILE A 73 -8.67 -14.58 -1.70
CA ILE A 73 -9.13 -13.54 -2.63
C ILE A 73 -8.01 -12.53 -2.85
N LEU A 74 -7.39 -12.02 -1.79
CA LEU A 74 -6.26 -11.08 -1.85
C LEU A 74 -5.09 -11.67 -2.63
N LYS A 75 -4.78 -12.96 -2.42
CA LYS A 75 -3.74 -13.68 -3.17
C LYS A 75 -4.07 -13.80 -4.66
N ARG A 76 -5.33 -14.05 -5.00
CA ARG A 76 -5.79 -14.08 -6.41
C ARG A 76 -5.72 -12.70 -7.05
N LEU A 77 -6.09 -11.65 -6.32
CA LEU A 77 -6.00 -10.26 -6.79
C LEU A 77 -4.55 -9.89 -7.11
N ALA A 78 -3.62 -10.15 -6.18
CA ALA A 78 -2.19 -9.90 -6.40
C ALA A 78 -1.62 -10.68 -7.59
N LYS A 79 -2.12 -11.91 -7.83
CA LYS A 79 -1.74 -12.68 -9.02
C LYS A 79 -2.25 -12.02 -10.31
N ASN A 80 -3.50 -11.56 -10.32
CA ASN A 80 -4.09 -10.89 -11.47
C ASN A 80 -3.36 -9.58 -11.79
N ASP A 81 -3.06 -8.75 -10.78
CA ASP A 81 -2.33 -7.49 -10.96
C ASP A 81 -0.96 -7.73 -11.60
N ARG A 82 -0.26 -8.78 -11.18
CA ARG A 82 1.00 -9.19 -11.80
C ARG A 82 0.84 -9.57 -13.27
N THR A 83 -0.17 -10.38 -13.60
CA THR A 83 -0.42 -10.78 -15.01
C THR A 83 -0.81 -9.58 -15.88
N LEU A 84 -1.58 -8.63 -15.35
CA LEU A 84 -1.94 -7.41 -16.07
C LEU A 84 -0.69 -6.57 -16.40
N PHE A 85 0.22 -6.41 -15.43
CA PHE A 85 1.50 -5.72 -15.66
C PHE A 85 2.36 -6.39 -16.75
N GLU A 86 2.45 -7.72 -16.73
CA GLU A 86 3.19 -8.50 -17.74
C GLU A 86 2.55 -8.38 -19.14
N HIS A 87 1.21 -8.30 -19.19
CA HIS A 87 0.47 -8.11 -20.43
C HIS A 87 0.66 -6.71 -21.00
N ASP A 88 0.57 -5.67 -20.17
CA ASP A 88 0.78 -4.27 -20.58
C ASP A 88 2.18 -4.07 -21.18
N SER A 89 3.23 -4.61 -20.54
CA SER A 89 4.58 -4.54 -21.10
C SER A 89 4.69 -5.24 -22.46
N SER A 90 4.04 -6.40 -22.61
CA SER A 90 4.03 -7.19 -23.84
C SER A 90 3.23 -6.53 -24.96
N LEU A 91 2.20 -5.75 -24.63
CA LEU A 91 1.42 -4.97 -25.59
C LEU A 91 2.23 -3.76 -26.07
N LEU A 92 2.88 -3.03 -25.16
CA LEU A 92 3.72 -1.89 -25.51
C LEU A 92 4.89 -2.29 -26.44
N ASP A 93 5.54 -3.42 -26.17
CA ASP A 93 6.60 -3.96 -27.05
C ASP A 93 6.07 -4.29 -28.46
N ARG A 94 4.93 -4.97 -28.56
CA ARG A 94 4.29 -5.26 -29.85
C ARG A 94 3.89 -3.99 -30.59
N TYR A 95 3.33 -3.01 -29.88
CA TYR A 95 2.94 -1.73 -30.47
C TYR A 95 4.15 -0.98 -31.04
N GLY A 96 5.27 -0.99 -30.32
CA GLY A 96 6.53 -0.41 -30.78
C GLY A 96 7.07 -1.06 -32.07
N LYS A 97 6.86 -2.37 -32.25
CA LYS A 97 7.24 -3.10 -33.47
C LYS A 97 6.30 -2.87 -34.65
N LEU A 98 5.01 -2.59 -34.38
CA LEU A 98 4.01 -2.32 -35.42
C LEU A 98 4.08 -0.86 -35.93
N LEU A 99 4.48 0.09 -35.09
CA LEU A 99 4.53 1.52 -35.44
C LEU A 99 5.33 1.81 -36.73
N PRO A 100 6.53 1.24 -36.94
CA PRO A 100 7.32 1.45 -38.15
C PRO A 100 6.64 0.94 -39.43
N LEU A 101 5.77 -0.08 -39.34
CA LEU A 101 5.07 -0.65 -40.50
C LEU A 101 3.91 0.24 -40.99
N LEU A 102 3.48 1.18 -40.16
CA LEU A 102 2.46 2.18 -40.50
C LEU A 102 3.08 3.46 -41.07
N GLN A 103 4.41 3.57 -41.10
CA GLN A 103 5.08 4.73 -41.68
C GLN A 103 5.00 4.66 -43.22
N PRO A 104 4.59 5.74 -43.89
CA PRO A 104 4.55 5.77 -45.34
C PRO A 104 5.96 5.53 -45.91
N PRO A 105 6.09 4.82 -47.05
CA PRO A 105 7.39 4.48 -47.61
C PRO A 105 8.21 5.75 -47.89
N ASP A 106 9.50 5.71 -47.54
CA ASP A 106 10.43 6.81 -47.81
C ASP A 106 10.44 7.14 -49.30
N VAL A 107 9.92 8.32 -49.65
CA VAL A 107 9.96 8.81 -51.03
C VAL A 107 11.42 9.04 -51.43
N PRO A 108 11.96 8.28 -52.41
CA PRO A 108 13.33 8.48 -52.83
C PRO A 108 13.48 9.89 -53.43
N LYS A 109 14.35 10.71 -52.84
CA LYS A 109 14.67 12.04 -53.37
C LYS A 109 15.31 11.86 -54.75
N ARG A 110 14.53 12.14 -55.81
CA ARG A 110 15.04 12.25 -57.18
C ARG A 110 16.17 13.29 -57.19
N LYS A 111 17.40 12.87 -57.48
CA LYS A 111 18.47 13.80 -57.87
C LYS A 111 18.13 14.33 -59.26
N ILE A 112 17.48 15.49 -59.31
CA ILE A 112 17.27 16.23 -60.57
C ILE A 112 18.58 16.97 -60.85
N GLY A 113 19.31 16.51 -61.87
CA GLY A 113 20.52 17.17 -62.35
C GLY A 113 21.19 16.36 -63.47
N PHE A 114 21.59 17.04 -64.53
CA PHE A 114 22.32 16.44 -65.66
C PHE A 114 23.72 16.02 -65.21
N LEU A 115 24.02 14.72 -65.24
CA LEU A 115 25.39 14.24 -65.25
C LEU A 115 25.99 14.57 -66.62
N SER A 116 26.73 15.68 -66.69
CA SER A 116 27.65 15.93 -67.80
C SER A 116 28.73 14.83 -67.78
N LYS A 117 28.59 13.84 -68.67
CA LYS A 117 29.71 13.01 -69.11
C LYS A 117 30.32 13.72 -70.32
N GLY A 118 31.37 14.51 -70.07
CA GLY A 118 32.22 15.08 -71.11
C GLY A 118 33.65 15.18 -70.62
N LYS A 119 34.48 14.21 -70.99
CA LYS A 119 35.94 14.35 -71.02
C LYS A 119 36.49 13.69 -72.29
N SER A 120 37.31 14.50 -72.96
CA SER A 120 38.21 14.25 -74.10
C SER A 120 37.58 14.19 -75.49
#